data_AF-A0A8B8BYP1-F1
#
_entry.id   AF-A0A8B8BYP1-F1
#
_cell.length_a   1.000
_cell.length_b   1.000
_cell.length_c   1.000
_cell.angle_alpha   90.00
_cell.angle_beta   90.00
_cell.angle_gamma   90.00
#
_symmetry.space_group_name_H-M   'P 1'
#
loop_
_entity.id
_entity.type
_entity.pdbx_description
1 polymer ?
#
loop_
_entity_poly.entity_id
_entity_poly.type
_entity_poly.pdbx_seq_one_letter_code
_entity_poly.pdbx_strand_id
1 'polypeptide(L)'
;MTGNEAWGPLNGYTKWFLGFSLYVSNTTYRTDWILCFKDTAFNTSTIPSVFNTTCFERGKFVIYHNERLQGIVYPDDYSSSAYNDLCEVEVFGCPTSGYYGTNCSIPCPEHCLTHCHIEKGTCQACKPGYQGQRCEQVCPNGTYGINCKWTCGQCANFLPCSRFDGTCNAGCSPGYFGRLCNKGELFSDIIFMVMLNWLVLLSQ
;
A
#
# COMPACT_ATOMS: atom_id res chain seq x y z
N MET A 1 -32.46 -14.31 -3.09
CA MET A 1 -32.94 -13.46 -1.98
C MET A 1 -33.39 -12.06 -2.44
N THR A 2 -33.70 -11.84 -3.71
CA THR A 2 -34.17 -10.51 -4.21
C THR A 2 -35.70 -10.36 -4.18
N GLY A 3 -36.43 -11.35 -3.65
CA GLY A 3 -37.89 -11.40 -3.72
C GLY A 3 -38.44 -11.57 -5.14
N ASN A 4 -37.64 -12.10 -6.07
CA ASN A 4 -37.93 -12.13 -7.52
C ASN A 4 -38.02 -10.74 -8.17
N GLU A 5 -37.54 -9.70 -7.49
CA GLU A 5 -37.42 -8.36 -8.06
C GLU A 5 -36.03 -8.14 -8.65
N ALA A 6 -35.93 -7.21 -9.60
CA ALA A 6 -34.66 -6.76 -10.15
C ALA A 6 -33.80 -6.12 -9.05
N TRP A 7 -32.49 -6.34 -9.10
CA TRP A 7 -31.57 -5.70 -8.15
C TRP A 7 -31.38 -4.22 -8.50
N GLY A 8 -31.49 -3.34 -7.52
CA GLY A 8 -31.34 -1.89 -7.73
C GLY A 8 -32.16 -1.05 -6.74
N PRO A 9 -32.33 0.26 -6.99
CA PRO A 9 -32.82 1.21 -6.00
C PRO A 9 -34.28 0.99 -5.57
N LEU A 10 -35.08 0.38 -6.42
CA LEU A 10 -36.48 0.05 -6.11
C LEU A 10 -36.60 -1.23 -5.27
N ASN A 11 -35.55 -2.05 -5.23
CA ASN A 11 -35.51 -3.27 -4.46
C ASN A 11 -35.10 -2.95 -3.02
N GLY A 12 -36.06 -3.11 -2.11
CA GLY A 12 -35.88 -2.81 -0.69
C GLY A 12 -34.84 -3.67 0.04
N TYR A 13 -34.34 -4.75 -0.57
CA TYR A 13 -33.27 -5.58 -0.02
C TYR A 13 -31.87 -4.98 -0.25
N THR A 14 -31.70 -4.07 -1.21
CA THR A 14 -30.38 -3.46 -1.50
C THR A 14 -29.78 -2.74 -0.31
N LYS A 15 -30.61 -1.99 0.44
CA LYS A 15 -30.21 -1.26 1.65
C LYS A 15 -29.75 -2.15 2.81
N TRP A 16 -30.06 -3.45 2.78
CA TRP A 16 -29.68 -4.38 3.85
C TRP A 16 -28.18 -4.64 3.87
N PHE A 17 -27.52 -4.53 2.71
CA PHE A 17 -26.11 -4.84 2.54
C PHE A 17 -25.21 -3.60 2.61
N LEU A 18 -25.78 -2.39 2.55
CA LEU A 18 -24.99 -1.16 2.59
C LEU A 18 -24.20 -1.03 3.91
N GLY A 19 -22.96 -0.58 3.79
CA GLY A 19 -22.05 -0.35 4.91
C GLY A 19 -21.43 -1.61 5.51
N PHE A 20 -21.50 -2.75 4.83
CA PHE A 20 -20.85 -3.97 5.26
C PHE A 20 -19.32 -3.84 5.33
N SER A 21 -18.72 -4.73 6.11
CA SER A 21 -17.28 -4.91 6.19
C SER A 21 -16.93 -6.37 5.90
N LEU A 22 -15.77 -6.59 5.28
CA LEU A 22 -15.14 -7.90 5.20
C LEU A 22 -13.86 -7.89 6.04
N TYR A 23 -13.66 -8.95 6.81
CA TYR A 23 -12.47 -9.16 7.61
C TYR A 23 -11.83 -10.51 7.30
N VAL A 24 -10.53 -10.60 7.59
CA VAL A 24 -9.78 -11.86 7.57
C VAL A 24 -9.19 -12.08 8.96
N SER A 25 -9.25 -13.32 9.45
CA SER A 25 -8.66 -13.68 10.74
C SER A 25 -8.24 -15.14 10.80
N ASN A 26 -7.32 -15.45 11.71
CA ASN A 26 -6.98 -16.82 12.08
C ASN A 26 -7.85 -17.36 13.23
N THR A 27 -8.62 -16.48 13.88
CA THR A 27 -9.49 -16.84 15.00
C THR A 27 -10.91 -16.32 14.75
N THR A 28 -11.83 -16.67 15.64
CA THR A 28 -13.20 -16.14 15.63
C THR A 28 -13.36 -14.92 16.54
N TYR A 29 -12.28 -14.45 17.19
CA TYR A 29 -12.35 -13.31 18.11
C TYR A 29 -12.25 -11.98 17.37
N ARG A 30 -13.19 -11.08 17.62
CA ARG A 30 -13.27 -9.75 16.95
C ARG A 30 -12.01 -8.90 17.09
N THR A 31 -11.25 -9.08 18.16
CA THR A 31 -9.98 -8.37 18.40
C THR A 31 -8.89 -8.72 17.40
N ASP A 32 -9.00 -9.89 16.77
CA ASP A 32 -7.99 -10.45 15.88
C ASP A 32 -8.40 -10.29 14.41
N TRP A 33 -9.49 -9.58 14.14
CA TRP A 33 -10.01 -9.37 12.80
C TRP A 33 -9.25 -8.26 12.10
N ILE A 34 -8.64 -8.58 10.97
CA ILE A 34 -7.95 -7.62 10.12
C ILE A 34 -8.94 -7.15 9.05
N LEU A 35 -9.15 -5.83 8.97
CA LEU A 35 -10.07 -5.24 8.00
C LEU A 35 -9.54 -5.44 6.58
N CYS A 36 -10.36 -6.10 5.77
CA CYS A 36 -10.07 -6.35 4.37
C CYS A 36 -10.73 -5.31 3.46
N PHE A 37 -12.01 -5.07 3.69
CA PHE A 37 -12.81 -4.13 2.91
C PHE A 37 -13.85 -3.49 3.82
N LYS A 38 -14.09 -2.19 3.61
CA LYS A 38 -15.19 -1.46 4.22
C LYS A 38 -15.98 -0.75 3.14
N ASP A 39 -17.26 -1.05 3.05
CA ASP A 39 -18.17 -0.25 2.24
C ASP A 39 -18.40 1.11 2.91
N THR A 40 -18.01 2.16 2.19
CA THR A 40 -18.30 3.56 2.51
C THR A 40 -18.83 4.33 1.29
N ALA A 41 -19.01 3.67 0.15
CA ALA A 41 -19.20 4.32 -1.14
C ALA A 41 -20.45 3.84 -1.88
N PHE A 42 -20.95 2.64 -1.58
CA PHE A 42 -22.15 2.15 -2.23
C PHE A 42 -23.42 2.85 -1.70
N ASN A 43 -24.41 2.93 -2.58
CA ASN A 43 -25.78 3.30 -2.27
C ASN A 43 -26.73 2.31 -2.95
N THR A 44 -28.04 2.50 -2.79
CA THR A 44 -29.07 1.59 -3.32
C THR A 44 -29.05 1.43 -4.85
N SER A 45 -28.45 2.38 -5.57
CA SER A 45 -28.30 2.33 -7.03
C SER A 45 -26.97 1.74 -7.49
N THR A 46 -25.91 1.81 -6.67
CA THR A 46 -24.55 1.43 -7.07
C THR A 46 -24.08 0.10 -6.47
N ILE A 47 -24.72 -0.39 -5.40
CA ILE A 47 -24.37 -1.69 -4.83
C ILE A 47 -24.63 -2.80 -5.86
N PRO A 48 -23.62 -3.62 -6.22
CA PRO A 48 -23.83 -4.69 -7.19
C PRO A 48 -24.46 -5.92 -6.55
N SER A 49 -25.14 -6.75 -7.36
CA SER A 49 -25.68 -8.03 -6.90
C SER A 49 -24.61 -9.09 -6.66
N VAL A 50 -23.43 -8.92 -7.26
CA VAL A 50 -22.23 -9.74 -7.05
C VAL A 50 -21.08 -8.78 -6.77
N PHE A 51 -20.45 -8.94 -5.61
CA PHE A 51 -19.33 -8.10 -5.19
C PHE A 51 -18.07 -8.94 -5.05
N ASN A 52 -17.03 -8.55 -5.80
CA ASN A 52 -15.71 -9.19 -5.75
C ASN A 52 -14.68 -8.21 -5.23
N THR A 53 -13.88 -8.65 -4.27
CA THR A 53 -12.73 -7.89 -3.78
C THR A 53 -11.57 -8.81 -3.45
N THR A 54 -10.36 -8.28 -3.52
CA THR A 54 -9.13 -9.03 -3.24
C THR A 54 -8.62 -8.70 -1.85
N CYS A 55 -8.49 -9.72 -1.00
CA CYS A 55 -7.82 -9.58 0.29
C CYS A 55 -6.37 -10.05 0.22
N PHE A 56 -5.46 -9.24 0.77
CA PHE A 56 -4.05 -9.59 0.87
C PHE A 56 -3.69 -10.26 2.20
N GLU A 57 -4.62 -10.27 3.15
CA GLU A 57 -4.41 -10.83 4.48
C GLU A 57 -4.49 -12.35 4.48
N ARG A 58 -3.75 -12.96 5.40
CA ARG A 58 -3.81 -14.41 5.65
C ARG A 58 -4.72 -14.71 6.81
N GLY A 59 -5.66 -15.61 6.57
CA GLY A 59 -6.56 -16.07 7.63
C GLY A 59 -7.16 -17.41 7.29
N LYS A 60 -7.60 -18.08 8.34
CA LYS A 60 -8.46 -19.25 8.25
C LYS A 60 -9.92 -18.88 7.98
N PHE A 61 -10.32 -17.67 8.38
CA PHE A 61 -11.70 -17.19 8.32
C PHE A 61 -11.79 -15.92 7.49
N VAL A 62 -12.75 -15.89 6.58
CA VAL A 62 -13.28 -14.67 5.96
C VAL A 62 -14.60 -14.36 6.65
N ILE A 63 -14.74 -13.15 7.16
CA ILE A 63 -15.87 -12.75 7.99
C ILE A 63 -16.59 -11.60 7.30
N TYR A 64 -17.83 -11.84 6.90
CA TYR A 64 -18.77 -10.77 6.58
C TYR A 64 -19.34 -10.20 7.88
N HIS A 65 -19.30 -8.88 8.03
CA HIS A 65 -19.80 -8.21 9.20
C HIS A 65 -20.64 -7.01 8.79
N ASN A 66 -21.89 -7.03 9.23
CA ASN A 66 -22.81 -5.93 9.09
C ASN A 66 -23.33 -5.55 10.48
N GLU A 67 -23.24 -4.27 10.83
CA GLU A 67 -23.50 -3.79 12.18
C GLU A 67 -24.36 -2.53 12.16
N ARG A 68 -25.29 -2.44 13.10
CA ARG A 68 -26.11 -1.27 13.40
C ARG A 68 -26.10 -1.05 14.90
N LEU A 69 -25.39 -0.04 15.35
CA LEU A 69 -25.25 0.32 16.77
C LEU A 69 -26.36 1.28 17.19
N GLN A 70 -26.88 1.09 18.40
CA GLN A 70 -27.87 1.99 18.98
C GLN A 70 -27.25 3.37 19.24
N GLY A 71 -27.96 4.43 18.84
CA GLY A 71 -27.52 5.81 19.03
C GLY A 71 -26.51 6.32 17.99
N ILE A 72 -26.11 5.49 17.02
CA ILE A 72 -25.31 5.92 15.87
C ILE A 72 -26.23 6.25 14.69
N VAL A 73 -26.01 7.41 14.07
CA VAL A 73 -26.70 7.81 12.85
C VAL A 73 -25.92 7.27 11.64
N TYR A 74 -26.59 6.45 10.84
CA TYR A 74 -26.10 5.93 9.58
C TYR A 74 -26.68 6.72 8.41
N PRO A 75 -26.09 6.66 7.20
CA PRO A 75 -26.68 7.27 6.01
C PRO A 75 -28.14 6.80 5.79
N ASP A 76 -29.00 7.69 5.29
CA ASP A 76 -30.44 7.44 5.14
C ASP A 76 -30.78 6.24 4.26
N ASP A 77 -29.89 5.92 3.32
CA ASP A 77 -30.03 4.77 2.43
C ASP A 77 -29.88 3.43 3.17
N TYR A 78 -29.31 3.41 4.38
CA TYR A 78 -29.01 2.18 5.08
C TYR A 78 -30.27 1.62 5.76
N SER A 79 -30.36 0.29 5.82
CA SER A 79 -31.34 -0.35 6.69
C SER A 79 -31.11 0.02 8.17
N SER A 80 -32.19 0.20 8.93
CA SER A 80 -32.14 0.46 10.38
C SER A 80 -31.71 -0.75 11.21
N SER A 81 -31.83 -1.95 10.65
CA SER A 81 -31.36 -3.21 11.25
C SER A 81 -30.24 -3.83 10.42
N ALA A 82 -29.36 -4.57 11.09
CA ALA A 82 -28.30 -5.33 10.44
C ALA A 82 -28.84 -6.66 9.92
N TYR A 83 -28.52 -6.98 8.67
CA TYR A 83 -28.93 -8.21 7.99
C TYR A 83 -27.71 -8.92 7.41
N ASN A 84 -27.77 -10.25 7.37
CA ASN A 84 -26.70 -11.12 6.86
C ASN A 84 -27.24 -12.17 5.87
N ASP A 85 -28.21 -11.76 5.05
CA ASP A 85 -28.87 -12.58 4.04
C ASP A 85 -27.99 -12.77 2.78
N LEU A 86 -26.76 -13.25 2.98
CA LEU A 86 -25.86 -13.60 1.90
C LEU A 86 -26.35 -14.89 1.24
N CYS A 87 -26.41 -14.89 -0.10
CA CYS A 87 -26.82 -16.07 -0.86
C CYS A 87 -25.70 -17.12 -0.93
N GLU A 88 -24.50 -16.68 -1.28
CA GLU A 88 -23.34 -17.53 -1.50
C GLU A 88 -22.06 -16.72 -1.25
N VAL A 89 -21.03 -17.38 -0.71
CA VAL A 89 -19.72 -16.77 -0.48
C VAL A 89 -18.66 -17.70 -1.05
N GLU A 90 -17.93 -17.21 -2.05
CA GLU A 90 -16.80 -17.91 -2.64
C GLU A 90 -15.50 -17.28 -2.16
N VAL A 91 -14.58 -18.11 -1.64
CA VAL A 91 -13.26 -17.67 -1.21
C VAL A 91 -12.21 -18.42 -2.02
N PHE A 92 -11.47 -17.68 -2.84
CA PHE A 92 -10.36 -18.19 -3.62
C PHE A 92 -9.05 -17.91 -2.88
N GLY A 93 -8.19 -18.92 -2.79
CA GLY A 93 -6.92 -18.82 -2.08
C GLY A 93 -6.02 -20.00 -2.38
N CYS A 94 -4.73 -19.85 -2.06
CA CYS A 94 -3.76 -20.93 -2.18
C CYS A 94 -3.47 -21.60 -0.84
N PRO A 95 -3.45 -22.95 -0.77
CA PRO A 95 -3.17 -23.67 0.47
C PRO A 95 -1.72 -23.49 0.92
N THR A 96 -0.81 -23.25 -0.02
CA THR A 96 0.61 -23.02 0.22
C THR A 96 0.99 -21.57 -0.07
N SER A 97 1.71 -20.96 0.88
CA SER A 97 2.30 -19.63 0.71
C SER A 97 3.31 -19.61 -0.42
N GLY A 98 3.37 -18.50 -1.16
CA GLY A 98 4.39 -18.27 -2.18
C GLY A 98 4.07 -18.89 -3.53
N TYR A 99 2.83 -19.33 -3.75
CA TYR A 99 2.36 -19.81 -5.04
C TYR A 99 1.07 -19.11 -5.46
N TYR A 100 0.83 -19.10 -6.76
CA TYR A 100 -0.32 -18.50 -7.42
C TYR A 100 -0.72 -19.33 -8.67
N GLY A 101 -1.78 -18.90 -9.35
CA GLY A 101 -2.42 -19.58 -10.47
C GLY A 101 -3.61 -20.44 -10.03
N THR A 102 -4.39 -20.92 -10.99
CA THR A 102 -5.63 -21.70 -10.77
C THR A 102 -5.44 -22.94 -9.88
N ASN A 103 -4.24 -23.55 -9.93
CA ASN A 103 -3.88 -24.71 -9.12
C ASN A 103 -2.75 -24.43 -8.11
N CYS A 104 -2.47 -23.15 -7.82
CA CYS A 104 -1.44 -22.76 -6.85
C CYS A 104 -0.08 -23.44 -7.08
N SER A 105 0.30 -23.60 -8.34
CA SER A 105 1.50 -24.32 -8.76
C SER A 105 2.59 -23.40 -9.31
N ILE A 106 2.29 -22.11 -9.52
CA ILE A 106 3.25 -21.15 -10.06
C ILE A 106 3.89 -20.39 -8.89
N PRO A 107 5.22 -20.39 -8.72
CA PRO A 107 5.86 -19.68 -7.62
C PRO A 107 5.68 -18.16 -7.78
N CYS A 108 5.41 -17.47 -6.67
CA CYS A 108 5.39 -16.02 -6.61
C CYS A 108 6.75 -15.43 -7.06
N PRO A 109 6.76 -14.23 -7.64
CA PRO A 109 8.00 -13.55 -7.98
C PRO A 109 8.95 -13.42 -6.77
N GLU A 110 10.24 -13.68 -7.03
CA GLU A 110 11.28 -13.81 -6.00
C GLU A 110 11.41 -12.57 -5.09
N HIS A 111 11.22 -11.39 -5.69
CA HIS A 111 11.42 -10.11 -5.02
C HIS A 111 10.13 -9.49 -4.48
N CYS A 112 9.01 -10.22 -4.44
CA CYS A 112 7.88 -9.81 -3.61
C CYS A 112 8.32 -9.75 -2.14
N LEU A 113 7.90 -8.73 -1.40
CA LEU A 113 8.24 -8.56 0.02
C LEU A 113 7.55 -9.60 0.91
N THR A 114 6.26 -9.83 0.68
CA THR A 114 5.40 -10.71 1.52
C THR A 114 4.80 -11.85 0.70
N HIS A 115 3.90 -11.52 -0.21
CA HIS A 115 3.14 -12.47 -1.04
C HIS A 115 2.77 -11.82 -2.38
N CYS A 116 2.29 -12.66 -3.30
CA CYS A 116 1.75 -12.22 -4.57
C CYS A 116 0.25 -12.53 -4.67
N HIS A 117 -0.43 -11.82 -5.57
CA HIS A 117 -1.84 -12.02 -5.89
C HIS A 117 -2.04 -13.44 -6.42
N ILE A 118 -3.03 -14.15 -5.87
CA ILE A 118 -3.26 -15.58 -6.15
C ILE A 118 -3.59 -15.90 -7.61
N GLU A 119 -4.22 -14.99 -8.36
CA GLU A 119 -4.45 -15.19 -9.80
C GLU A 119 -3.35 -14.57 -10.69
N LYS A 120 -3.04 -13.28 -10.46
CA LYS A 120 -2.17 -12.50 -11.35
C LYS A 120 -0.68 -12.63 -11.04
N GLY A 121 -0.32 -13.11 -9.86
CA GLY A 121 1.06 -13.18 -9.38
C GLY A 121 1.71 -11.80 -9.16
N THR A 122 0.93 -10.72 -9.06
CA THR A 122 1.43 -9.37 -8.80
C THR A 122 1.75 -9.18 -7.32
N CYS A 123 2.83 -8.46 -7.00
CA CYS A 123 3.24 -8.21 -5.62
C CYS A 123 2.58 -6.94 -5.09
N GLN A 124 2.19 -6.94 -3.81
CA GLN A 124 1.71 -5.71 -3.14
C GLN A 124 2.85 -4.71 -2.88
N ALA A 125 4.03 -5.25 -2.55
CA ALA A 125 5.26 -4.49 -2.39
C ALA A 125 6.46 -5.35 -2.78
N CYS A 126 7.49 -4.67 -3.28
CA CYS A 126 8.76 -5.24 -3.66
C CYS A 126 9.78 -5.08 -2.54
N LYS A 127 10.67 -6.08 -2.41
CA LYS A 127 11.85 -5.98 -1.58
C LYS A 127 12.68 -4.74 -1.97
N PRO A 128 13.44 -4.15 -1.02
CA PRO A 128 14.26 -3.00 -1.33
C PRO A 128 15.14 -3.21 -2.56
N GLY A 129 15.22 -2.18 -3.40
CA GLY A 129 16.00 -2.25 -4.64
C GLY A 129 15.21 -2.74 -5.85
N TYR A 130 13.97 -3.22 -5.70
CA TYR A 130 13.14 -3.71 -6.80
C TYR A 130 11.82 -2.94 -6.93
N GLN A 131 11.27 -2.92 -8.14
CA GLN A 131 9.99 -2.34 -8.49
C GLN A 131 9.30 -3.11 -9.63
N GLY A 132 8.13 -2.64 -10.04
CA GLY A 132 7.29 -3.28 -11.04
C GLY A 132 6.17 -4.11 -10.39
N GLN A 133 5.15 -4.44 -11.18
CA GLN A 133 3.97 -5.16 -10.69
C GLN A 133 4.31 -6.55 -10.13
N ARG A 134 5.42 -7.14 -10.58
CA ARG A 134 5.91 -8.45 -10.12
C ARG A 134 7.35 -8.36 -9.59
N CYS A 135 7.83 -7.16 -9.26
CA CYS A 135 9.16 -6.93 -8.70
C CYS A 135 10.32 -7.46 -9.55
N GLU A 136 10.13 -7.53 -10.87
CA GLU A 136 11.15 -8.02 -11.81
C GLU A 136 12.15 -6.94 -12.22
N GLN A 137 11.87 -5.67 -11.93
CA GLN A 137 12.72 -4.55 -12.32
C GLN A 137 13.59 -4.12 -11.15
N VAL A 138 14.86 -3.85 -11.42
CA VAL A 138 15.74 -3.17 -10.46
C VAL A 138 15.38 -1.68 -10.38
N CYS A 139 15.59 -1.06 -9.23
CA CYS A 139 15.40 0.38 -9.09
C CYS A 139 16.23 1.15 -10.12
N PRO A 140 15.63 2.16 -10.77
CA PRO A 140 16.38 3.07 -11.61
C PRO A 140 17.39 3.84 -10.78
N ASN A 141 18.51 4.21 -11.41
CA ASN A 141 19.52 5.06 -10.77
C ASN A 141 18.88 6.32 -10.20
N GLY A 142 19.23 6.67 -8.97
CA GLY A 142 18.64 7.79 -8.26
C GLY A 142 17.46 7.42 -7.35
N THR A 143 17.05 6.15 -7.28
CA THR A 143 16.00 5.68 -6.37
C THR A 143 16.42 4.46 -5.56
N TYR A 144 15.80 4.27 -4.39
CA TYR A 144 16.11 3.18 -3.48
C TYR A 144 14.95 2.77 -2.57
N GLY A 145 15.14 1.66 -1.86
CA GLY A 145 14.22 1.17 -0.83
C GLY A 145 13.04 0.37 -1.41
N ILE A 146 12.03 0.14 -0.58
CA ILE A 146 10.81 -0.61 -0.94
C ILE A 146 10.12 0.10 -2.10
N ASN A 147 9.80 -0.64 -3.17
CA ASN A 147 9.19 -0.13 -4.40
C ASN A 147 9.96 1.05 -5.03
N CYS A 148 11.25 1.22 -4.73
CA CYS A 148 12.05 2.36 -5.20
C CYS A 148 11.42 3.72 -4.84
N LYS A 149 10.69 3.78 -3.72
CA LYS A 149 9.90 4.95 -3.32
C LYS A 149 10.75 6.17 -2.95
N TRP A 150 11.99 5.95 -2.53
CA TRP A 150 12.86 7.00 -2.02
C TRP A 150 13.86 7.44 -3.06
N THR A 151 14.15 8.73 -3.11
CA THR A 151 15.16 9.31 -4.02
C THR A 151 16.51 9.42 -3.33
N CYS A 152 17.58 9.06 -4.03
CA CYS A 152 18.96 9.25 -3.57
C CYS A 152 19.22 10.73 -3.22
N GLY A 153 20.08 10.97 -2.21
CA GLY A 153 20.64 12.28 -1.98
C GLY A 153 21.80 12.60 -2.94
N GLN A 154 22.57 13.63 -2.61
CA GLN A 154 23.65 14.13 -3.45
C GLN A 154 24.95 13.33 -3.23
N CYS A 155 24.99 12.11 -3.77
CA CYS A 155 26.20 11.29 -3.75
C CYS A 155 27.33 11.93 -4.57
N ALA A 156 28.58 11.74 -4.13
CA ALA A 156 29.76 12.24 -4.84
C ALA A 156 30.02 11.48 -6.16
N ASN A 157 30.80 12.11 -7.04
CA ASN A 157 31.34 11.51 -8.27
C ASN A 157 30.28 10.96 -9.25
N PHE A 158 29.06 11.48 -9.21
CA PHE A 158 27.94 11.02 -10.04
C PHE A 158 27.62 9.52 -9.89
N LEU A 159 28.10 8.88 -8.81
CA LEU A 159 27.83 7.47 -8.55
C LEU A 159 26.42 7.32 -7.98
N PRO A 160 25.62 6.34 -8.46
CA PRO A 160 24.29 6.10 -7.93
C PRO A 160 24.39 5.63 -6.47
N CYS A 161 23.42 6.05 -5.65
CA CYS A 161 23.30 5.52 -4.30
C CYS A 161 22.92 4.03 -4.33
N SER A 162 23.18 3.32 -3.23
CA SER A 162 22.70 1.96 -3.04
C SER A 162 21.18 1.89 -3.22
N ARG A 163 20.72 1.14 -4.23
CA ARG A 163 19.30 0.87 -4.48
C ARG A 163 18.58 0.20 -3.30
N PHE A 164 19.30 -0.42 -2.39
CA PHE A 164 18.71 -1.12 -1.26
C PHE A 164 18.35 -0.17 -0.11
N ASP A 165 19.26 0.73 0.24
CA ASP A 165 19.15 1.52 1.48
C ASP A 165 19.53 3.00 1.35
N GLY A 166 19.84 3.45 0.12
CA GLY A 166 20.05 4.86 -0.22
C GLY A 166 21.45 5.38 0.08
N THR A 167 22.37 4.51 0.50
CA THR A 167 23.70 4.91 0.94
C THR A 167 24.60 5.36 -0.20
N CYS A 168 25.35 6.44 0.04
CA CYS A 168 26.37 6.93 -0.89
C CYS A 168 27.75 6.40 -0.50
N ASN A 169 28.17 5.27 -1.09
CA ASN A 169 29.45 4.62 -0.74
C ASN A 169 30.68 5.47 -1.05
N ALA A 170 30.58 6.39 -2.02
CA ALA A 170 31.65 7.31 -2.39
C ALA A 170 31.65 8.61 -1.58
N GLY A 171 30.78 8.74 -0.57
CA GLY A 171 30.59 9.99 0.18
C GLY A 171 29.64 10.97 -0.52
N CYS A 172 29.58 12.19 0.01
CA CYS A 172 28.64 13.24 -0.42
C CYS A 172 29.31 14.29 -1.30
N SER A 173 28.54 14.87 -2.21
CA SER A 173 28.95 16.07 -2.94
C SER A 173 29.17 17.26 -1.97
N PRO A 174 30.02 18.25 -2.31
CA PRO A 174 30.28 19.40 -1.45
C PRO A 174 29.00 20.08 -0.96
N GLY A 175 28.96 20.39 0.35
CA GLY A 175 27.80 21.02 0.99
C GLY A 175 26.73 20.04 1.49
N TYR A 176 26.85 18.74 1.21
CA TYR A 176 25.95 17.69 1.70
C TYR A 176 26.64 16.74 2.67
N PHE A 177 25.89 16.22 3.64
CA PHE A 177 26.42 15.33 4.68
C PHE A 177 25.39 14.29 5.16
N GLY A 178 25.87 13.35 5.97
CA GLY A 178 25.12 12.20 6.46
C GLY A 178 25.14 11.00 5.51
N ARG A 179 24.69 9.84 6.01
CA ARG A 179 24.79 8.55 5.30
C ARG A 179 24.09 8.53 3.93
N LEU A 180 23.04 9.33 3.79
CA LEU A 180 22.21 9.42 2.58
C LEU A 180 22.47 10.69 1.76
N CYS A 181 23.40 11.57 2.21
CA CYS A 181 23.71 12.85 1.56
C CYS A 181 22.46 13.72 1.26
N ASN A 182 21.47 13.69 2.16
CA ASN A 182 20.21 14.43 2.05
C ASN A 182 20.13 15.63 2.99
N LYS A 183 21.14 15.83 3.85
CA LYS A 183 21.27 17.01 4.69
C LYS A 183 22.24 17.95 4.01
N GLY A 184 21.78 19.12 3.62
CA GLY A 184 22.62 20.21 3.13
C GLY A 184 22.64 21.34 4.16
N GLU A 185 23.76 22.04 4.27
CA GLU A 185 23.75 23.36 4.90
C GLU A 185 23.26 24.37 3.86
N LEU A 186 22.07 24.93 4.08
CA LEU A 186 21.71 26.20 3.46
C LEU A 186 22.70 27.22 4.01
N PHE A 187 23.67 27.65 3.21
CA PHE A 187 24.35 28.92 3.45
C PHE A 187 23.32 30.05 3.26
N SER A 188 22.42 30.21 4.23
CA SER A 188 21.77 31.49 4.48
C SER A 188 22.88 32.39 5.04
N ASP A 189 23.35 33.30 4.20
CA ASP A 189 24.09 34.50 4.58
C ASP A 189 25.51 34.33 5.17
N ILE A 190 26.45 33.83 4.36
CA ILE A 190 27.86 34.27 4.48
C ILE A 190 28.14 35.33 3.42
N ILE A 191 27.60 36.53 3.67
CA ILE A 191 28.11 37.76 3.08
C ILE A 191 29.49 37.99 3.71
N PHE A 192 30.55 37.87 2.90
CA PHE A 192 31.91 38.37 3.15
C PHE A 192 32.63 37.91 4.44
N MET A 193 33.29 36.75 4.40
CA MET A 193 34.52 36.57 5.18
C MET A 193 35.69 36.03 4.34
N VAL A 194 35.75 36.45 3.06
CA VAL A 194 37.02 36.57 2.36
C VAL A 194 37.56 37.97 2.68
N MET A 195 38.08 38.16 3.89
CA MET A 195 39.09 39.20 4.09
C MET A 195 40.32 38.72 3.34
N LEU A 196 40.43 39.20 2.10
CA LEU A 196 41.58 39.07 1.22
C LEU A 196 42.86 39.32 2.01
N ASN A 197 43.54 38.23 2.36
CA ASN A 197 44.97 38.23 2.56
C ASN A 197 45.55 38.52 1.17
N TRP A 198 45.92 39.78 0.88
CA TRP A 198 46.90 40.21 -0.14
C TRP A 198 47.19 41.70 0.04
N LEU A 199 48.28 42.02 0.73
CA LEU A 199 49.31 42.98 0.27
C LEU A 199 50.40 43.09 1.33
N VAL A 200 51.38 42.18 1.22
CA VAL A 200 52.72 42.35 1.75
C VAL A 200 53.48 43.28 0.77
N LEU A 201 54.00 44.39 1.31
CA LEU A 201 55.20 45.16 0.88
C LEU A 201 55.26 45.80 -0.52
N LEU A 202 55.34 47.15 -0.54
CA LEU A 202 56.39 48.01 -1.14
C LEU A 202 55.82 49.32 -1.71
N SER A 203 56.10 50.46 -1.06
CA SER A 203 56.86 51.56 -1.68
C SER A 203 57.20 52.62 -0.63
N GLN A 204 58.48 53.01 -0.62
CA GLN A 204 58.93 54.35 -0.24
C GLN A 204 58.22 55.42 -1.06
#